data_AF-A0AA38S7Y1-F1
#
_entry.id   AF-A0AA38S7Y1-F1
#
_cell.length_a   1.000
_cell.length_b   1.000
_cell.length_c   1.000
_cell.angle_alpha   90.00
_cell.angle_beta   90.00
_cell.angle_gamma   90.00
#
_symmetry.space_group_name_H-M   'P 1'
#
loop_
_entity.id
_entity.type
_entity.pdbx_description
1 polymer ?
#
loop_
_entity_poly.entity_id
_entity_poly.type
_entity_poly.pdbx_seq_one_letter_code
_entity_poly.pdbx_strand_id
1 'polypeptide(L)'
;MKYWSPILALLCTCSHVATAILPQLWRSSGRPFPIDGFVAQGYPQMMDGDSHLSFVEYNVTVSTGEDSIWCWAWAHVSDLSIGDIPTMACQADHTVKWSFLRTPANEFNFTVSWQYTGHGHLIGSWIIPDAQVQWVTDDGDVAVQHYVGPTSFTVDTEDVFGTRA
;
A
#
# COMPACT_ATOMS: atom_id res chain seq x y z
N MET A 1 56.95 -61.54 -27.88
CA MET A 1 55.86 -61.02 -27.02
C MET A 1 55.71 -59.55 -27.37
N LYS A 2 54.75 -59.12 -28.22
CA LYS A 2 53.39 -58.63 -27.86
C LYS A 2 53.42 -57.73 -26.60
N TYR A 3 52.92 -56.50 -26.50
CA TYR A 3 52.16 -55.56 -27.36
C TYR A 3 51.92 -54.26 -26.51
N TRP A 4 51.84 -53.07 -27.14
CA TRP A 4 50.96 -51.90 -26.83
C TRP A 4 51.39 -50.94 -25.68
N SER A 5 51.71 -49.66 -25.96
CA SER A 5 50.86 -48.45 -26.19
C SER A 5 50.39 -47.71 -24.91
N PRO A 6 50.37 -46.35 -24.91
CA PRO A 6 50.19 -45.49 -23.73
C PRO A 6 48.71 -45.10 -23.50
N ILE A 7 48.39 -44.46 -22.36
CA ILE A 7 47.26 -43.54 -22.04
C ILE A 7 46.79 -43.77 -20.58
N LEU A 8 46.79 -42.72 -19.76
CA LEU A 8 45.77 -42.44 -18.72
C LEU A 8 45.99 -40.98 -18.25
N ALA A 9 45.28 -39.99 -18.76
CA ALA A 9 43.87 -39.62 -18.55
C ALA A 9 43.64 -38.81 -17.25
N LEU A 10 43.26 -37.56 -17.49
CA LEU A 10 42.59 -36.57 -16.62
C LEU A 10 41.67 -37.18 -15.56
N LEU A 11 41.73 -36.64 -14.34
CA LEU A 11 40.60 -36.62 -13.42
C LEU A 11 40.35 -35.17 -12.99
N CYS A 12 39.42 -34.53 -13.70
CA CYS A 12 38.68 -33.37 -13.24
C CYS A 12 37.85 -33.78 -12.01
N THR A 13 38.10 -33.16 -10.87
CA THR A 13 37.13 -33.18 -9.78
C THR A 13 36.10 -32.08 -10.02
N CYS A 14 34.90 -32.49 -10.42
CA CYS A 14 33.72 -31.65 -10.54
C CYS A 14 33.41 -31.02 -9.18
N SER A 15 33.62 -29.71 -9.05
CA SER A 15 32.94 -28.93 -8.01
C SER A 15 31.46 -28.88 -8.36
N HIS A 16 30.65 -29.67 -7.67
CA HIS A 16 29.20 -29.50 -7.68
C HIS A 16 28.89 -28.16 -7.01
N VAL A 17 28.72 -27.11 -7.84
CA VAL A 17 28.01 -25.90 -7.42
C VAL A 17 26.56 -26.33 -7.27
N ALA A 18 26.14 -26.52 -6.02
CA ALA A 18 24.74 -26.61 -5.68
C ALA A 18 24.10 -25.26 -6.04
N THR A 19 23.43 -25.19 -7.19
CA THR A 19 22.59 -24.07 -7.55
C THR A 19 21.41 -24.08 -6.57
N ALA A 20 21.54 -23.30 -5.50
CA ALA A 20 20.41 -22.95 -4.67
C ALA A 20 19.46 -22.13 -5.56
N ILE A 21 18.42 -22.80 -6.07
CA ILE A 21 17.27 -22.14 -6.67
C ILE A 21 16.57 -21.43 -5.50
N LEU A 22 16.90 -20.16 -5.29
CA LEU A 22 16.06 -19.27 -4.51
C LEU A 22 14.66 -19.32 -5.14
N PRO A 23 13.58 -19.53 -4.36
CA PRO A 23 12.24 -19.40 -4.91
C PRO A 23 12.11 -17.97 -5.45
N GLN A 24 11.96 -17.85 -6.77
CA GLN A 24 11.54 -16.60 -7.37
C GLN A 24 10.16 -16.31 -6.77
N LEU A 25 10.10 -15.36 -5.84
CA LEU A 25 8.87 -14.63 -5.56
C LEU A 25 8.40 -14.10 -6.91
N TRP A 26 7.39 -14.75 -7.50
CA TRP A 26 6.68 -14.22 -8.64
C TRP A 26 5.97 -12.96 -8.15
N ARG A 27 6.67 -11.83 -8.12
CA ARG A 27 6.03 -10.52 -8.12
C ARG A 27 5.37 -10.40 -9.50
N SER A 28 4.16 -10.94 -9.61
CA SER A 28 3.25 -10.54 -10.68
C SER A 28 2.87 -9.10 -10.37
N SER A 29 3.35 -8.16 -11.19
CA SER A 29 2.85 -6.79 -11.15
C SER A 29 1.35 -6.85 -11.40
N GLY A 30 0.56 -6.52 -10.38
CA GLY A 30 -0.88 -6.43 -10.48
C GLY A 30 -1.28 -5.22 -11.31
N ARG A 31 -2.57 -5.11 -11.65
CA ARG A 31 -3.08 -3.89 -12.28
C ARG A 31 -3.06 -2.76 -11.26
N PRO A 32 -2.57 -1.57 -11.62
CA PRO A 32 -2.57 -0.47 -10.67
C PRO A 32 -3.99 0.00 -10.37
N PHE A 33 -4.19 0.61 -9.21
CA PHE A 33 -5.45 1.22 -8.80
C PHE A 33 -5.42 2.73 -9.03
N PRO A 34 -6.31 3.26 -9.90
CA PRO A 34 -6.58 4.68 -9.95
C PRO A 34 -7.28 5.11 -8.66
N ILE A 35 -6.74 6.15 -8.04
CA ILE A 35 -7.27 6.83 -6.87
C ILE A 35 -7.66 8.24 -7.30
N ASP A 36 -8.88 8.64 -6.99
CA ASP A 36 -9.43 9.94 -7.37
C ASP A 36 -10.11 10.64 -6.20
N GLY A 37 -10.01 11.96 -6.14
CA GLY A 37 -10.61 12.77 -5.08
C GLY A 37 -10.02 12.46 -3.70
N PHE A 38 -8.74 12.07 -3.63
CA PHE A 38 -8.08 11.80 -2.36
C PHE A 38 -7.97 13.08 -1.52
N VAL A 39 -8.51 13.03 -0.31
CA VAL A 39 -8.46 14.10 0.69
C VAL A 39 -8.10 13.49 2.04
N ALA A 40 -7.22 14.15 2.78
CA ALA A 40 -6.95 13.85 4.18
C ALA A 40 -6.77 15.16 4.95
N GLN A 41 -7.54 15.38 6.02
CA GLN A 41 -7.50 16.64 6.77
C GLN A 41 -7.94 16.49 8.22
N GLY A 42 -7.36 17.30 9.10
CA GLY A 42 -7.94 17.60 10.41
C GLY A 42 -9.18 18.49 10.28
N TYR A 43 -10.10 18.40 11.24
CA TYR A 43 -11.31 19.22 11.28
C TYR A 43 -11.24 20.21 12.46
N PRO A 44 -11.50 21.51 12.22
CA PRO A 44 -11.36 22.55 13.24
C PRO A 44 -12.45 22.51 14.32
N GLN A 45 -13.53 21.77 14.10
CA GLN A 45 -14.60 21.64 15.07
C GLN A 45 -14.18 20.69 16.21
N MET A 46 -14.15 21.23 17.43
CA MET A 46 -14.05 20.40 18.64
C MET A 46 -15.29 19.53 18.76
N MET A 47 -15.08 18.24 19.01
CA MET A 47 -16.12 17.38 19.58
C MET A 47 -16.12 17.52 21.10
N ASP A 48 -16.98 16.78 21.79
CA ASP A 48 -17.06 16.82 23.25
C ASP A 48 -15.66 16.70 23.90
N GLY A 49 -15.32 17.68 24.75
CA GLY A 49 -14.01 17.79 25.42
C GLY A 49 -12.90 18.37 24.51
N ASP A 50 -11.68 17.86 24.68
CA ASP A 50 -10.50 18.26 23.89
C ASP A 50 -10.27 17.35 22.66
N SER A 51 -11.32 16.62 22.24
CA SER A 51 -11.21 15.68 21.12
C SER A 51 -11.56 16.36 19.80
N HIS A 52 -10.75 16.11 18.79
CA HIS A 52 -10.91 16.61 17.44
C HIS A 52 -11.18 15.44 16.48
N LEU A 53 -11.65 15.77 15.28
CA LEU A 53 -11.82 14.81 14.19
C LEU A 53 -10.77 15.06 13.11
N SER A 54 -10.44 13.99 12.40
CA SER A 54 -9.83 14.06 11.08
C SER A 54 -10.58 13.14 10.13
N PHE A 55 -10.46 13.39 8.85
CA PHE A 55 -11.18 12.70 7.79
C PHE A 55 -10.21 12.30 6.70
N VAL A 56 -10.40 11.11 6.16
CA VAL A 56 -9.75 10.69 4.93
C VAL A 56 -10.82 10.14 4.01
N GLU A 57 -10.83 10.56 2.75
CA GLU A 57 -11.67 10.00 1.72
C GLU A 57 -10.96 9.88 0.38
N TYR A 58 -11.45 8.97 -0.45
CA TYR A 58 -11.03 8.81 -1.83
C TYR A 58 -12.03 7.92 -2.58
N ASN A 59 -11.91 7.92 -3.90
CA ASN A 59 -12.57 6.97 -4.78
C ASN A 59 -11.52 6.05 -5.41
N VAL A 60 -11.84 4.76 -5.55
CA VAL A 60 -10.98 3.80 -6.23
C VAL A 60 -11.74 3.05 -7.33
N THR A 61 -11.12 2.92 -8.49
CA THR A 61 -11.65 2.11 -9.58
C THR A 61 -10.91 0.79 -9.60
N VAL A 62 -11.51 -0.27 -9.06
CA VAL A 62 -10.81 -1.56 -8.93
C VAL A 62 -10.67 -2.30 -10.25
N SER A 63 -11.59 -2.10 -11.21
CA SER A 63 -11.61 -2.74 -12.53
C SER A 63 -11.95 -1.76 -13.65
N THR A 64 -11.37 -1.95 -14.83
CA THR A 64 -11.64 -1.10 -15.99
C THR A 64 -13.10 -1.23 -16.45
N GLY A 65 -13.81 -0.10 -16.52
CA GLY A 65 -15.21 -0.03 -16.92
C GLY A 65 -16.23 -0.28 -15.81
N GLU A 66 -15.77 -0.45 -14.57
CA GLU A 66 -16.63 -0.45 -13.37
C GLU A 66 -16.71 0.95 -12.75
N ASP A 67 -17.78 1.18 -11.98
CA ASP A 67 -17.96 2.41 -11.20
C ASP A 67 -16.92 2.51 -10.09
N SER A 68 -16.59 3.75 -9.69
CA SER A 68 -15.67 4.01 -8.60
C SER A 68 -16.29 3.70 -7.24
N ILE A 69 -15.53 3.07 -6.36
CA ILE A 69 -15.92 2.76 -4.98
C ILE A 69 -15.45 3.91 -4.08
N TRP A 70 -16.39 4.55 -3.39
CA TRP A 70 -16.10 5.60 -2.42
C TRP A 70 -15.73 4.99 -1.06
N CYS A 71 -14.58 5.43 -0.53
CA CYS A 71 -14.01 4.97 0.71
C CYS A 71 -13.71 6.18 1.58
N TRP A 72 -14.21 6.18 2.82
CA TRP A 72 -13.96 7.26 3.76
C TRP A 72 -14.00 6.79 5.21
N ALA A 73 -13.33 7.52 6.08
CA ALA A 73 -13.33 7.27 7.51
C ALA A 73 -13.03 8.55 8.30
N TRP A 74 -13.55 8.59 9.53
CA TRP A 74 -13.16 9.56 10.54
C TRP A 74 -12.16 8.94 11.51
N ALA A 75 -11.20 9.73 11.99
CA ALA A 75 -10.35 9.38 13.13
C ALA A 75 -10.54 10.41 14.25
N HIS A 76 -10.56 9.91 15.49
CA HIS A 76 -10.46 10.78 16.67
C HIS A 76 -9.00 11.13 16.91
N VAL A 77 -8.72 12.42 17.07
CA VAL A 77 -7.37 12.96 17.30
C VAL A 77 -7.39 13.91 18.50
N SER A 78 -6.25 14.01 19.20
CA SER A 78 -6.10 14.90 20.36
C SER A 78 -5.75 16.34 19.99
N ASP A 79 -5.53 16.59 18.70
CA ASP A 79 -5.18 17.88 18.12
C ASP A 79 -5.79 17.99 16.72
N LEU A 80 -5.47 19.06 16.00
CA LEU A 80 -5.98 19.35 14.66
C LEU A 80 -5.18 18.65 13.54
N SER A 81 -4.47 17.57 13.86
CA SER A 81 -3.67 16.80 12.91
C SER A 81 -4.52 15.79 12.12
N ILE A 82 -3.92 15.17 11.12
CA ILE A 82 -4.50 13.99 10.47
C ILE A 82 -4.20 12.77 11.33
N GLY A 83 -5.24 11.99 11.63
CA GLY A 83 -5.16 10.77 12.43
C GLY A 83 -4.95 9.51 11.59
N ASP A 84 -4.61 8.43 12.29
CA ASP A 84 -4.47 7.10 11.70
C ASP A 84 -5.84 6.46 11.42
N ILE A 85 -5.99 5.88 10.23
CA ILE A 85 -7.10 5.00 9.85
C ILE A 85 -6.58 3.55 9.83
N PRO A 86 -6.98 2.71 10.79
CA PRO A 86 -6.60 1.29 10.78
C PRO A 86 -7.23 0.57 9.59
N THR A 87 -6.73 -0.60 9.25
CA THR A 87 -7.25 -1.39 8.13
C THR A 87 -8.75 -1.65 8.30
N MET A 88 -9.54 -1.14 7.38
CA MET A 88 -11.00 -1.27 7.37
C MET A 88 -11.53 -1.47 5.95
N ALA A 89 -12.76 -1.95 5.85
CA ALA A 89 -13.47 -2.06 4.58
C ALA A 89 -13.99 -0.71 4.10
N CYS A 90 -14.11 -0.52 2.78
CA CYS A 90 -14.90 0.58 2.24
C CYS A 90 -16.38 0.33 2.53
N GLN A 91 -17.13 1.39 2.84
CA GLN A 91 -18.55 1.25 3.21
C GLN A 91 -19.41 0.76 2.04
N ALA A 92 -19.07 1.16 0.81
CA ALA A 92 -19.79 0.76 -0.39
C ALA A 92 -19.45 -0.67 -0.85
N ASP A 93 -18.25 -1.18 -0.52
CA ASP A 93 -17.80 -2.52 -0.91
C ASP A 93 -16.82 -3.10 0.11
N HIS A 94 -17.21 -4.21 0.74
CA HIS A 94 -16.43 -4.88 1.78
C HIS A 94 -15.26 -5.72 1.24
N THR A 95 -15.20 -5.93 -0.08
CA THR A 95 -14.07 -6.61 -0.75
C THR A 95 -12.87 -5.68 -0.90
N VAL A 96 -13.09 -4.36 -0.85
CA VAL A 96 -12.03 -3.35 -0.82
C VAL A 96 -11.72 -3.00 0.62
N LYS A 97 -10.44 -3.12 1.00
CA LYS A 97 -9.94 -2.74 2.31
C LYS A 97 -8.79 -1.78 2.19
N TRP A 98 -8.69 -0.86 3.14
CA TRP A 98 -7.69 0.20 3.09
C TRP A 98 -7.28 0.66 4.47
N SER A 99 -6.16 1.36 4.54
CA SER A 99 -5.65 2.01 5.74
C SER A 99 -4.89 3.27 5.38
N PHE A 100 -4.75 4.15 6.37
CA PHE A 100 -3.97 5.37 6.27
C PHE A 100 -3.21 5.54 7.58
N LEU A 101 -1.97 5.08 7.62
CA LEU A 101 -1.23 4.93 8.89
C LEU A 101 0.07 5.71 8.88
N ARG A 102 0.34 6.43 9.96
CA ARG A 102 1.61 7.10 10.18
C ARG A 102 2.72 6.05 10.37
N THR A 103 3.81 6.23 9.64
CA THR A 103 5.01 5.40 9.75
C THR A 103 5.88 5.87 10.92
N PRO A 104 6.86 5.06 11.37
CA PRO A 104 7.85 5.51 12.36
C PRO A 104 8.68 6.72 11.91
N ALA A 105 8.73 7.01 10.60
CA ALA A 105 9.40 8.17 10.03
C ALA A 105 8.48 9.42 9.96
N ASN A 106 7.29 9.36 10.55
CA ASN A 106 6.28 10.42 10.57
C ASN A 106 5.60 10.73 9.21
N GLU A 107 5.85 9.90 8.20
CA GLU A 107 5.14 9.92 6.90
C GLU A 107 3.83 9.16 7.02
N PHE A 108 2.91 9.29 6.06
CA PHE A 108 1.73 8.43 6.01
C PHE A 108 1.88 7.34 4.95
N ASN A 109 1.53 6.11 5.29
CA ASN A 109 1.40 5.01 4.37
C ASN A 109 -0.09 4.77 4.06
N PHE A 110 -0.50 5.14 2.85
CA PHE A 110 -1.81 4.81 2.32
C PHE A 110 -1.74 3.42 1.69
N THR A 111 -2.58 2.50 2.16
CA THR A 111 -2.66 1.13 1.61
C THR A 111 -4.07 0.83 1.18
N VAL A 112 -4.20 0.21 0.01
CA VAL A 112 -5.48 -0.25 -0.54
C VAL A 112 -5.31 -1.67 -1.05
N SER A 113 -6.33 -2.49 -0.84
CA SER A 113 -6.39 -3.86 -1.30
C SER A 113 -7.79 -4.21 -1.77
N TRP A 114 -7.87 -5.13 -2.71
CA TRP A 114 -9.14 -5.64 -3.23
C TRP A 114 -9.10 -7.15 -3.35
N GLN A 115 -10.08 -7.80 -2.74
CA GLN A 115 -10.27 -9.23 -2.78
C GLN A 115 -11.21 -9.60 -3.94
N TYR A 116 -10.62 -9.88 -5.10
CA TYR A 116 -11.38 -10.20 -6.32
C TYR A 116 -11.82 -11.67 -6.41
N THR A 117 -11.22 -12.55 -5.61
CA THR A 117 -11.69 -13.93 -5.39
C THR A 117 -11.54 -14.32 -3.92
N GLY A 118 -12.02 -15.50 -3.52
CA GLY A 118 -11.81 -16.02 -2.17
C GLY A 118 -10.33 -16.19 -1.77
N HIS A 119 -9.38 -16.17 -2.71
CA HIS A 119 -7.95 -16.45 -2.44
C HIS A 119 -6.95 -15.47 -3.08
N GLY A 120 -7.32 -14.81 -4.16
CA GLY A 120 -6.50 -13.78 -4.83
C GLY A 120 -6.90 -12.38 -4.38
N HIS A 121 -5.91 -11.58 -4.03
CA HIS A 121 -6.07 -10.17 -3.72
C HIS A 121 -4.97 -9.35 -4.37
N LEU A 122 -5.35 -8.15 -4.83
CA LEU A 122 -4.40 -7.12 -5.21
C LEU A 122 -4.18 -6.22 -3.99
N ILE A 123 -2.93 -5.87 -3.71
CA ILE A 123 -2.58 -4.92 -2.66
C ILE A 123 -1.55 -3.94 -3.18
N GLY A 124 -1.72 -2.67 -2.83
CA GLY A 124 -0.79 -1.61 -3.16
C GLY A 124 -0.68 -0.61 -2.02
N SER A 125 0.47 0.06 -1.94
CA SER A 125 0.76 1.05 -0.92
C SER A 125 1.46 2.26 -1.52
N TRP A 126 1.20 3.43 -0.97
CA TRP A 126 1.83 4.69 -1.34
C TRP A 126 2.26 5.43 -0.08
N ILE A 127 3.56 5.73 0.00
CA ILE A 127 4.09 6.60 1.05
C ILE A 127 3.85 8.04 0.63
N ILE A 128 2.99 8.73 1.38
CA ILE A 128 2.78 10.16 1.25
C ILE A 128 3.98 10.87 1.87
N PRO A 129 4.75 11.64 1.07
CA PRO A 129 5.86 12.43 1.59
C PRO A 129 5.38 13.46 2.61
N ASP A 130 6.17 13.71 3.64
CA ASP A 130 5.88 14.73 4.67
C ASP A 130 5.60 16.11 4.06
N ALA A 131 6.27 16.47 2.96
CA ALA A 131 6.04 17.73 2.24
C ALA A 131 4.61 17.88 1.68
N GLN A 132 3.85 16.79 1.53
CA GLN A 132 2.46 16.82 1.08
C GLN A 132 1.46 16.87 2.25
N VAL A 133 1.94 16.93 3.49
CA VAL A 133 1.12 17.05 4.70
C VAL A 133 1.52 18.31 5.44
N GLN A 134 0.69 19.34 5.37
CA GLN A 134 1.03 20.68 5.83
C GLN A 134 0.00 21.22 6.80
N TRP A 135 0.46 22.04 7.74
CA TRP A 135 -0.43 22.87 8.54
C TRP A 135 -0.89 24.06 7.69
N VAL A 136 -2.19 24.13 7.41
CA VAL A 136 -2.84 25.17 6.63
C VAL A 136 -3.78 25.94 7.55
N THR A 137 -3.85 27.26 7.39
CA THR A 137 -4.81 28.09 8.12
C THR A 137 -6.08 28.19 7.27
N ASP A 138 -7.16 27.59 7.74
CA ASP A 138 -8.47 27.64 7.07
C ASP A 138 -9.25 28.92 7.43
N ASP A 139 -10.37 29.15 6.73
CA ASP A 139 -11.31 30.25 6.97
C ASP A 139 -11.83 30.22 8.42
N GLY A 140 -11.12 30.92 9.31
CA GLY A 140 -11.32 30.87 10.76
C GLY A 140 -10.08 31.11 11.61
N ASP A 141 -8.90 31.35 11.00
CA ASP A 141 -7.61 31.57 11.68
C ASP A 141 -7.14 30.38 12.54
N VAL A 142 -7.67 29.19 12.27
CA VAL A 142 -7.30 27.95 12.94
C VAL A 142 -6.41 27.13 12.01
N ALA A 143 -5.21 26.78 12.48
CA ALA A 143 -4.30 25.92 11.74
C ALA A 143 -4.71 24.44 11.89
N VAL A 144 -4.97 23.78 10.77
CA VAL A 144 -5.33 22.37 10.65
C VAL A 144 -4.35 21.66 9.72
N GLN A 145 -4.10 20.37 9.92
CA GLN A 145 -3.22 19.62 9.05
C GLN A 145 -3.97 19.10 7.83
N HIS A 146 -3.53 19.47 6.62
CA HIS A 146 -4.12 19.05 5.35
C HIS A 146 -3.11 18.26 4.52
N TYR A 147 -3.63 17.28 3.79
CA TYR A 147 -2.97 16.76 2.59
C TYR A 147 -3.11 17.77 1.45
N VAL A 148 -1.98 18.20 0.90
CA VAL A 148 -1.90 19.22 -0.17
C VAL A 148 -1.28 18.67 -1.46
N GLY A 149 -1.15 17.35 -1.56
CA GLY A 149 -0.65 16.68 -2.76
C GLY A 149 -1.71 16.51 -3.84
N PRO A 150 -1.39 15.74 -4.91
CA PRO A 150 -2.34 15.42 -5.96
C PRO A 150 -3.59 14.68 -5.44
N THR A 151 -4.77 15.15 -5.80
CA THR A 151 -6.03 14.48 -5.45
C THR A 151 -6.32 13.26 -6.32
N SER A 152 -5.63 13.11 -7.45
CA SER A 152 -5.70 11.95 -8.32
C SER A 152 -4.31 11.37 -8.57
N PHE A 153 -4.16 10.07 -8.36
CA PHE A 153 -2.92 9.34 -8.56
C PHE A 153 -3.18 7.85 -8.75
N THR A 154 -2.11 7.09 -8.98
CA THR A 154 -2.18 5.66 -9.22
C THR A 154 -1.35 4.93 -8.19
N VAL A 155 -1.90 3.87 -7.60
CA VAL A 155 -1.20 2.98 -6.67
C VAL A 155 -0.85 1.69 -7.41
N ASP A 156 0.44 1.43 -7.57
CA ASP A 156 0.92 0.15 -8.11
C ASP A 156 0.55 -0.99 -7.15
N THR A 157 0.12 -2.12 -7.71
CA THR A 157 -0.32 -3.26 -6.92
C THR A 157 0.50 -4.50 -7.23
N GLU A 158 0.52 -5.42 -6.28
CA GLU A 158 1.04 -6.77 -6.44
C GLU A 158 -0.11 -7.76 -6.29
N ASP A 159 -0.11 -8.81 -7.12
CA ASP A 159 -1.05 -9.91 -6.98
C ASP A 159 -0.55 -10.89 -5.93
N VAL A 160 -1.37 -11.10 -4.90
CA VAL A 160 -1.06 -11.96 -3.78
C VAL A 160 -2.11 -13.05 -3.72
N PHE A 161 -1.64 -14.26 -4.01
CA PHE A 161 -2.39 -15.48 -3.80
C PHE A 161 -1.95 -16.08 -2.48
N GLY A 162 -2.90 -16.50 -1.64
CA GLY A 162 -2.57 -17.11 -0.35
C GLY A 162 -1.56 -18.25 -0.50
N THR A 163 -0.35 -18.09 0.05
CA THR A 163 0.39 -19.23 0.57
C THR A 163 -0.34 -19.68 1.82
N ARG A 164 -0.79 -20.94 1.86
CA ARG A 164 -1.37 -21.54 3.07
C ARG A 164 -0.48 -21.20 4.28
N ALA A 165 -1.09 -20.66 5.33
CA ALA A 165 -0.53 -20.71 6.67
C ALA A 165 -0.36 -22.18 7.12
#